data_AF-A0A0W0R1H5-F1
#
_entry.id   AF-A0A0W0R1H5-F1
#
_cell.length_a   1.000
_cell.length_b   1.000
_cell.length_c   1.000
_cell.angle_alpha   90.00
_cell.angle_beta   90.00
_cell.angle_gamma   90.00
#
_symmetry.space_group_name_H-M   'P 1'
#
loop_
_entity.id
_entity.type
_entity.pdbx_description
1 polymer ?
#
loop_
_entity_poly.entity_id
_entity_poly.type
_entity_poly.pdbx_seq_one_letter_code
_entity_poly.pdbx_strand_id
1 'polypeptide(L)'
;MDEFGLTWLNSAPKIKLLPEPDLRKPYPLSWDEQHKLFQQLPNHLKNMALFAVNTGCRDREICELRWDWEIQIPELPHIIVFIVPGELVKNGEERLIVCNETVREVIEGERGKHPTHVFSFKGRPLSRMLSTGWRQAREKAKLPALHQIRGHFNQLSIN
;
A
#
# COMPACT_ATOMS: atom_id res chain seq x y z
N MET A 1 -3.32 45.51 22.65
CA MET A 1 -2.39 45.30 23.76
C MET A 1 -2.98 46.02 24.97
N ASP A 2 -3.01 45.38 26.12
CA ASP A 2 -3.41 46.04 27.37
C ASP A 2 -2.25 46.89 27.94
N GLU A 3 -2.53 47.60 29.03
CA GLU A 3 -1.63 48.54 29.70
C GLU A 3 -0.35 47.87 30.28
N PHE A 4 -0.28 46.54 30.23
CA PHE A 4 0.87 45.73 30.66
C PHE A 4 1.58 45.00 29.51
N GLY A 5 1.20 45.27 28.26
CA GLY A 5 1.84 44.67 27.09
C GLY A 5 1.58 43.18 26.92
N LEU A 6 0.57 42.62 27.59
CA LEU A 6 0.24 41.20 27.53
C LEU A 6 -0.80 40.92 26.44
N THR A 7 -0.65 39.77 25.79
CA THR A 7 -1.74 39.15 25.04
C THR A 7 -2.73 38.57 26.03
N TRP A 8 -4.04 38.66 25.74
CA TRP A 8 -5.16 38.27 26.62
C TRP A 8 -5.11 36.83 27.18
N LEU A 9 -4.14 36.02 26.78
CA LEU A 9 -3.77 34.76 27.42
C LEU A 9 -2.27 34.77 27.80
N ASN A 10 -1.99 34.51 29.08
CA ASN A 10 -0.64 34.38 29.62
C ASN A 10 0.04 33.05 29.20
N SER A 11 -0.75 32.04 28.80
CA SER A 11 -0.28 30.78 28.21
C SER A 11 -1.44 30.04 27.51
N ALA A 12 -1.14 29.25 26.48
CA ALA A 12 -2.15 28.41 25.83
C ALA A 12 -2.65 27.31 26.79
N PRO A 13 -3.98 27.09 26.90
CA PRO A 13 -4.51 26.02 27.72
C PRO A 13 -4.05 24.66 27.19
N LYS A 14 -3.63 23.77 28.09
CA LYS A 14 -3.24 22.40 27.72
C LYS A 14 -4.48 21.62 27.30
N ILE A 15 -4.64 21.40 26.01
CA ILE A 15 -5.65 20.47 25.47
C ILE A 15 -5.20 19.06 25.88
N LYS A 16 -5.97 18.40 26.75
CA LYS A 16 -5.77 16.98 27.04
C LYS A 16 -6.20 16.20 25.80
N LEU A 17 -5.33 15.38 25.24
CA LEU A 17 -5.78 14.32 24.34
C LEU A 17 -6.76 13.45 25.12
N LEU A 18 -8.01 13.40 24.68
CA LEU A 18 -8.94 12.39 25.16
C LEU A 18 -8.41 11.03 24.70
N PRO A 19 -8.48 9.97 25.52
CA PRO A 19 -8.21 8.63 25.04
C PRO A 19 -9.15 8.36 23.86
N GLU A 20 -8.62 8.07 22.69
CA GLU A 20 -9.41 7.64 21.53
C GLU A 20 -9.71 6.14 21.70
N PRO A 21 -10.96 5.73 22.01
CA PRO A 21 -11.30 4.32 22.15
C PRO A 21 -11.43 3.59 20.80
N ASP A 22 -11.37 4.31 19.66
CA ASP A 22 -11.55 3.72 18.32
C ASP A 22 -10.24 3.12 17.77
N LEU A 23 -9.56 2.31 18.58
CA LEU A 23 -8.53 1.40 18.10
C LEU A 23 -9.22 0.15 17.55
N ARG A 24 -9.87 0.26 16.37
CA ARG A 24 -10.40 -0.94 15.70
C ARG A 24 -9.26 -1.91 15.46
N LYS A 25 -9.44 -3.13 15.98
CA LYS A 25 -8.46 -4.20 15.82
C LYS A 25 -8.25 -4.47 14.32
N PRO A 26 -6.99 -4.71 13.90
CA PRO A 26 -6.74 -5.11 12.52
C PRO A 26 -7.53 -6.40 12.21
N TYR A 27 -8.08 -6.48 11.00
CA TYR A 27 -8.76 -7.66 10.48
C TYR A 27 -7.85 -8.37 9.48
N PRO A 28 -6.91 -9.22 9.92
CA PRO A 28 -6.09 -10.00 8.99
C PRO A 28 -6.99 -10.99 8.25
N LEU A 29 -6.82 -11.10 6.92
CA LEU A 29 -7.55 -12.11 6.15
C LEU A 29 -7.01 -13.51 6.46
N SER A 30 -7.91 -14.48 6.60
CA SER A 30 -7.53 -15.89 6.53
C SER A 30 -7.11 -16.28 5.10
N TRP A 31 -6.38 -17.39 4.97
CA TRP A 31 -6.00 -17.95 3.67
C TRP A 31 -7.20 -18.16 2.73
N ASP A 32 -8.30 -18.69 3.26
CA ASP A 32 -9.53 -18.92 2.49
C ASP A 32 -10.18 -17.62 2.01
N GLU A 33 -10.20 -16.59 2.87
CA GLU A 33 -10.71 -15.27 2.50
C GLU A 33 -9.84 -14.58 1.46
N GLN A 34 -8.52 -14.68 1.59
CA GLN A 34 -7.59 -14.17 0.58
C GLN A 34 -7.81 -14.88 -0.75
N HIS A 35 -7.93 -16.21 -0.75
CA HIS A 35 -8.18 -16.98 -1.97
C HIS A 35 -9.49 -16.56 -2.65
N LYS A 36 -10.59 -16.48 -1.87
CA LYS A 36 -11.89 -16.00 -2.36
C LYS A 36 -11.79 -14.59 -2.93
N LEU A 37 -11.10 -13.67 -2.26
CA LEU A 37 -10.90 -12.32 -2.75
C LEU A 37 -10.14 -12.31 -4.09
N PHE A 38 -9.05 -13.06 -4.19
CA PHE A 38 -8.19 -13.09 -5.37
C PHE A 38 -8.90 -13.66 -6.59
N GLN A 39 -9.83 -14.60 -6.40
CA GLN A 39 -10.69 -15.12 -7.47
C GLN A 39 -11.66 -14.08 -8.02
N GLN A 40 -12.06 -13.10 -7.21
CA GLN A 40 -13.02 -12.06 -7.61
C GLN A 40 -12.35 -10.78 -8.15
N LEU A 41 -11.03 -10.63 -7.98
CA LEU A 41 -10.30 -9.44 -8.42
C LEU A 41 -10.10 -9.43 -9.95
N PRO A 42 -10.30 -8.27 -10.60
CA PRO A 42 -9.79 -8.03 -11.94
C PRO A 42 -8.27 -8.28 -12.02
N ASN A 43 -7.78 -8.74 -13.17
CA ASN A 43 -6.39 -9.20 -13.32
C ASN A 43 -5.33 -8.19 -12.83
N HIS A 44 -5.48 -6.91 -13.17
CA HIS A 44 -4.56 -5.86 -12.72
C HIS A 44 -4.55 -5.70 -11.19
N LEU A 45 -5.72 -5.75 -10.53
CA LEU A 45 -5.78 -5.68 -9.06
C LEU A 45 -5.28 -6.96 -8.40
N LYS A 46 -5.47 -8.13 -9.03
CA LYS A 46 -4.93 -9.41 -8.56
C LYS A 46 -3.41 -9.39 -8.55
N ASN A 47 -2.78 -8.90 -9.63
CA ASN A 47 -1.33 -8.73 -9.73
C ASN A 47 -0.79 -7.78 -8.66
N MET A 48 -1.43 -6.63 -8.49
CA MET A 48 -1.06 -5.69 -7.42
C MET A 48 -1.26 -6.29 -6.03
N ALA A 49 -2.31 -7.09 -5.81
CA ALA A 49 -2.54 -7.77 -4.53
C ALA A 49 -1.47 -8.83 -4.25
N LEU A 50 -1.11 -9.65 -5.24
CA LEU A 50 -0.02 -10.62 -5.15
C LEU A 50 1.30 -9.94 -4.80
N PHE A 51 1.61 -8.82 -5.46
CA PHE A 51 2.78 -8.02 -5.11
C PHE A 51 2.73 -7.56 -3.66
N ALA A 52 1.59 -7.00 -3.23
CA ALA A 52 1.43 -6.46 -1.89
C ALA A 52 1.60 -7.51 -0.79
N VAL A 53 1.00 -8.70 -0.94
CA VAL A 53 1.07 -9.75 0.10
C VAL A 53 2.46 -10.33 0.27
N ASN A 54 3.24 -10.39 -0.81
CA ASN A 54 4.60 -10.94 -0.79
C ASN A 54 5.64 -9.91 -0.35
N THR A 55 5.38 -8.61 -0.49
CA THR A 55 6.37 -7.55 -0.23
C THR A 55 6.04 -6.67 0.99
N GLY A 56 4.80 -6.73 1.49
CA GLY A 56 4.31 -5.84 2.55
C GLY A 56 4.31 -4.36 2.17
N CYS A 57 4.28 -4.05 0.87
CA CYS A 57 4.26 -2.68 0.39
C CYS A 57 2.90 -2.02 0.61
N ARG A 58 2.92 -0.70 0.83
CA ARG A 58 1.70 0.09 0.98
C ARG A 58 1.11 0.46 -0.37
N ASP A 59 -0.19 0.79 -0.36
CA ASP A 59 -0.95 1.20 -1.55
C ASP A 59 -0.19 2.20 -2.44
N ARG A 60 0.34 3.26 -1.83
CA ARG A 60 1.10 4.30 -2.52
C ARG A 60 2.42 3.79 -3.07
N GLU A 61 3.15 2.98 -2.31
CA GLU A 61 4.43 2.40 -2.72
C GLU A 61 4.24 1.53 -3.97
N ILE A 62 3.13 0.79 -4.05
CA ILE A 62 2.78 -0.07 -5.19
C ILE A 62 2.28 0.76 -6.38
N CYS A 63 1.37 1.72 -6.14
CA CYS A 63 0.79 2.56 -7.18
C CYS A 63 1.83 3.44 -7.90
N GLU A 64 2.84 3.92 -7.15
CA GLU A 64 3.91 4.75 -7.68
C GLU A 64 5.16 3.94 -8.08
N LEU A 65 5.17 2.61 -7.94
CA LEU A 65 6.35 1.79 -8.23
C LEU A 65 6.80 1.97 -9.69
N ARG A 66 8.07 2.29 -9.88
CA ARG A 66 8.64 2.60 -11.20
C ARG A 66 9.74 1.64 -11.64
N TRP A 67 9.90 1.53 -12.96
CA TRP A 67 10.93 0.72 -13.59
C TRP A 67 12.35 1.26 -13.37
N ASP A 68 12.53 2.57 -13.23
CA ASP A 68 13.83 3.20 -12.98
C ASP A 68 14.37 2.95 -11.56
N TRP A 69 13.55 2.42 -10.66
CA TRP A 69 13.95 2.02 -9.31
C TRP A 69 14.37 0.56 -9.20
N GLU A 70 14.23 -0.18 -10.29
CA GLU A 70 14.60 -1.58 -10.34
C GLU A 70 16.12 -1.76 -10.43
N ILE A 71 16.63 -2.67 -9.61
CA ILE A 71 18.01 -3.08 -9.62
C ILE A 71 18.06 -4.57 -9.97
N GLN A 72 18.73 -4.84 -11.08
CA GLN A 72 19.09 -6.19 -11.49
C GLN A 72 20.44 -6.54 -10.89
N ILE A 73 20.51 -7.69 -10.20
CA ILE A 73 21.74 -8.19 -9.60
C ILE A 73 22.26 -9.31 -10.51
N PRO A 74 23.36 -9.10 -11.28
CA PRO A 74 23.86 -10.07 -12.25
C PRO A 74 24.13 -11.46 -11.66
N GLU A 75 24.58 -11.52 -10.41
CA GLU A 75 24.88 -12.74 -9.68
C GLU A 75 23.63 -13.50 -9.22
N LEU A 76 22.48 -12.83 -9.16
CA LEU A 76 21.19 -13.37 -8.72
C LEU A 76 20.09 -13.03 -9.74
N PRO A 77 20.14 -13.61 -10.96
CA PRO A 77 19.27 -13.23 -12.07
C PRO A 77 17.78 -13.54 -11.85
N HIS A 78 17.48 -14.32 -10.81
CA HIS A 78 16.13 -14.68 -10.41
C HIS A 78 15.56 -13.75 -9.32
N ILE A 79 16.36 -12.79 -8.83
CA ILE A 79 15.93 -11.83 -7.81
C ILE A 79 15.79 -10.46 -8.45
N ILE A 80 14.59 -9.88 -8.30
CA ILE A 80 14.35 -8.48 -8.65
C ILE A 80 14.34 -7.67 -7.35
N VAL A 81 15.05 -6.56 -7.34
CA VAL A 81 15.09 -5.63 -6.22
C VAL A 81 14.59 -4.27 -6.67
N PHE A 82 13.81 -3.59 -5.83
CA PHE A 82 13.48 -2.18 -6.02
C PHE A 82 14.01 -1.36 -4.84
N ILE A 83 14.59 -0.20 -5.12
CA ILE A 83 14.90 0.82 -4.11
C ILE A 83 13.89 1.96 -4.26
N VAL A 84 12.91 2.00 -3.36
CA VAL A 84 11.89 3.05 -3.38
C VAL A 84 12.41 4.29 -2.66
N PRO A 85 12.37 5.48 -3.29
CA PRO A 85 12.83 6.72 -2.68
C PRO A 85 12.10 7.05 -1.37
N GLY A 86 12.85 7.57 -0.41
CA GLY A 86 12.33 7.95 0.92
C GLY A 86 11.17 8.96 0.87
N GLU A 87 11.08 9.79 -0.17
CA GLU A 87 9.97 10.74 -0.38
C GLU A 87 8.59 10.07 -0.44
N LEU A 88 8.53 8.80 -0.83
CA LEU A 88 7.31 8.00 -0.89
C LEU A 88 7.07 7.17 0.38
N VAL A 89 8.06 7.10 1.26
CA VAL A 89 8.03 6.35 2.51
C VAL A 89 7.70 7.29 3.66
N LYS A 90 6.83 6.85 4.57
CA LYS A 90 6.30 7.70 5.66
C LYS A 90 7.39 8.31 6.57
N ASN A 91 8.57 7.69 6.64
CA ASN A 91 9.66 8.09 7.52
C ASN A 91 10.81 8.78 6.78
N GLY A 92 10.71 8.98 5.45
CA GLY A 92 11.79 9.58 4.66
C GLY A 92 12.98 8.63 4.37
N GLU A 93 12.93 7.39 4.86
CA GLU A 93 13.96 6.38 4.61
C GLU A 93 13.64 5.59 3.34
N GLU A 94 14.67 5.32 2.53
CA GLU A 94 14.55 4.46 1.36
C GLU A 94 14.07 3.06 1.76
N ARG A 95 13.22 2.46 0.92
CA ARG A 95 12.70 1.11 1.17
C ARG A 95 13.25 0.14 0.13
N LEU A 96 13.97 -0.87 0.61
CA LEU A 96 14.35 -2.03 -0.18
C LEU A 96 13.17 -3.01 -0.30
N ILE A 97 12.81 -3.37 -1.53
CA ILE A 97 11.82 -4.40 -1.82
C ILE A 97 12.51 -5.55 -2.53
N VAL A 98 12.51 -6.72 -1.91
CA VAL A 98 13.04 -7.96 -2.50
C VAL A 98 11.89 -8.78 -3.05
N CYS A 99 11.94 -9.10 -4.34
CA CYS A 99 10.90 -9.86 -5.01
C CYS A 99 11.28 -11.34 -5.06
N ASN A 100 10.43 -12.20 -4.50
CA ASN A 100 10.54 -13.65 -4.67
C ASN A 100 10.09 -14.07 -6.09
N GLU A 101 10.15 -15.37 -6.39
CA GLU A 101 9.79 -15.90 -7.70
C GLU A 101 8.36 -15.56 -8.13
N THR A 102 7.38 -15.68 -7.23
CA THR A 102 5.98 -15.31 -7.49
C THR A 102 5.84 -13.83 -7.88
N VAL A 103 6.54 -12.95 -7.16
CA VAL A 103 6.51 -11.51 -7.46
C VAL A 103 7.25 -11.23 -8.76
N ARG A 104 8.35 -11.92 -9.04
CA ARG A 104 9.08 -11.80 -10.30
C ARG A 104 8.17 -12.09 -11.49
N GLU A 105 7.39 -13.17 -11.45
CA GLU A 105 6.44 -13.49 -12.52
C GLU A 105 5.40 -12.38 -12.72
N VAL A 106 4.90 -11.80 -11.64
CA VAL A 106 3.99 -10.64 -11.70
C VAL A 106 4.67 -9.46 -12.38
N ILE A 107 5.89 -9.10 -11.95
CA ILE A 107 6.65 -7.96 -12.47
C ILE A 107 6.95 -8.14 -13.96
N GLU A 108 7.44 -9.30 -14.36
CA GLU A 108 7.72 -9.61 -15.78
C GLU A 108 6.44 -9.57 -16.62
N GLY A 109 5.31 -10.03 -16.07
CA GLY A 109 4.01 -9.92 -16.71
C GLY A 109 3.47 -8.49 -16.87
N GLU A 110 4.04 -7.50 -16.18
CA GLU A 110 3.68 -6.08 -16.31
C GLU A 110 4.56 -5.32 -17.31
N ARG A 111 5.68 -5.91 -17.77
CA ARG A 111 6.58 -5.27 -18.75
C ARG A 111 5.84 -4.87 -20.02
N GLY A 112 6.21 -3.71 -20.56
CA GLY A 112 5.64 -3.17 -21.80
C GLY A 112 4.22 -2.61 -21.70
N LYS A 113 3.52 -2.75 -20.56
CA LYS A 113 2.16 -2.17 -20.39
C LYS A 113 2.18 -0.67 -20.15
N HIS A 114 3.25 -0.15 -19.55
CA HIS A 114 3.42 1.27 -19.27
C HIS A 114 4.90 1.65 -19.21
N PRO A 115 5.29 2.83 -19.74
CA PRO A 115 6.70 3.18 -19.93
C PRO A 115 7.46 3.45 -18.63
N THR A 116 6.79 3.96 -17.58
CA THR A 116 7.47 4.38 -16.34
C THR A 116 7.06 3.58 -15.11
N HIS A 117 5.76 3.41 -14.88
CA HIS A 117 5.22 2.66 -13.76
C HIS A 117 5.13 1.16 -14.03
N VAL A 118 5.42 0.37 -12.99
CA VAL A 118 5.26 -1.10 -12.99
C VAL A 118 3.79 -1.47 -13.15
N PHE A 119 2.92 -0.93 -12.29
CA PHE A 119 1.49 -1.22 -12.34
C PHE A 119 0.72 -0.11 -13.06
N SER A 120 -0.12 -0.51 -14.01
CA SER A 120 -0.99 0.41 -14.75
C SER A 120 -2.32 -0.25 -15.10
N PHE A 121 -3.32 0.58 -15.39
CA PHE A 121 -4.59 0.11 -15.93
C PHE A 121 -5.02 1.00 -17.10
N LYS A 122 -5.29 0.37 -18.25
CA LYS A 122 -5.64 1.08 -19.50
C LYS A 122 -4.64 2.18 -19.87
N GLY A 123 -3.34 1.88 -19.73
CA GLY A 123 -2.24 2.79 -20.08
C GLY A 123 -2.07 3.97 -19.13
N ARG A 124 -2.69 3.95 -17.94
CA ARG A 124 -2.56 5.00 -16.92
C ARG A 124 -2.09 4.41 -15.59
N PRO A 125 -1.23 5.11 -14.83
CA PRO A 125 -0.93 4.75 -13.45
C PRO A 125 -2.20 4.73 -12.59
N LEU A 126 -2.21 3.89 -11.56
CA LEU A 126 -3.29 3.86 -10.59
C LEU A 126 -2.98 4.83 -9.45
N SER A 127 -3.97 5.58 -8.96
CA SER A 127 -3.80 6.42 -7.77
C SER A 127 -4.06 5.69 -6.45
N ARG A 128 -4.72 4.53 -6.52
CA ARG A 128 -5.06 3.66 -5.38
C ARG A 128 -5.50 2.28 -5.86
N MET A 129 -5.18 1.25 -5.08
CA MET A 129 -5.67 -0.12 -5.27
C MET A 129 -7.10 -0.31 -4.77
N LEU A 130 -7.51 0.42 -3.71
CA LEU A 130 -8.84 0.35 -3.08
C LEU A 130 -9.92 1.04 -3.94
N SER A 131 -9.95 0.69 -5.22
CA SER A 131 -10.86 1.17 -6.24
C SER A 131 -12.25 0.51 -6.13
N THR A 132 -13.16 0.90 -7.02
CA THR A 132 -14.48 0.25 -7.14
C THR A 132 -14.38 -1.25 -7.40
N GLY A 133 -13.42 -1.68 -8.24
CA GLY A 133 -13.20 -3.10 -8.53
C GLY A 133 -12.79 -3.90 -7.28
N TRP A 134 -11.98 -3.32 -6.40
CA TRP A 134 -11.61 -3.94 -5.13
C TRP A 134 -12.81 -4.11 -4.19
N ARG A 135 -13.65 -3.07 -4.07
CA ARG A 135 -14.86 -3.12 -3.23
C ARG A 135 -15.84 -4.18 -3.71
N GLN A 136 -16.10 -4.21 -5.02
CA GLN A 136 -16.97 -5.23 -5.63
C GLN A 136 -16.41 -6.65 -5.43
N ALA A 137 -15.09 -6.84 -5.54
CA ALA A 137 -14.48 -8.14 -5.30
C ALA A 137 -14.65 -8.61 -3.85
N ARG A 138 -14.52 -7.70 -2.87
CA ARG A 138 -14.78 -8.01 -1.45
C ARG A 138 -16.24 -8.36 -1.18
N GLU A 139 -17.17 -7.63 -1.76
CA GLU A 139 -18.61 -7.91 -1.65
C GLU A 139 -18.93 -9.31 -2.20
N LYS A 140 -18.41 -9.65 -3.40
CA LYS A 140 -18.55 -10.98 -4.00
C LYS A 140 -17.91 -12.08 -3.15
N ALA A 141 -16.77 -11.79 -2.52
CA ALA A 141 -16.10 -12.70 -1.60
C ALA A 141 -16.76 -12.77 -0.21
N LYS A 142 -17.85 -12.02 0.03
CA LYS A 142 -18.58 -11.93 1.30
C LYS A 142 -17.70 -11.51 2.48
N LEU A 143 -16.75 -10.61 2.23
CA LEU A 143 -15.87 -10.07 3.26
C LEU A 143 -16.51 -8.86 3.96
N PRO A 144 -16.22 -8.63 5.25
CA PRO A 144 -16.74 -7.47 5.97
C PRO A 144 -16.31 -6.15 5.32
N ALA A 145 -17.18 -5.15 5.41
CA ALA A 145 -16.95 -3.82 4.84
C ALA A 145 -15.77 -3.13 5.53
N LEU A 146 -14.87 -2.54 4.74
CA LEU A 146 -13.77 -1.72 5.24
C LEU A 146 -14.26 -0.28 5.42
N HIS A 147 -14.34 0.19 6.67
CA HIS A 147 -14.38 1.62 6.94
C HIS A 147 -12.94 2.14 6.98
N GLN A 148 -12.62 3.13 6.14
CA GLN A 148 -11.31 3.73 6.00
C GLN A 148 -10.68 4.08 7.36
N ILE A 149 -9.45 3.61 7.61
CA ILE A 149 -8.30 4.39 8.09
C ILE A 149 -7.03 3.63 7.62
N ARG A 150 -6.00 4.39 7.26
CA ARG A 150 -4.67 4.00 6.75
C ARG A 150 -4.11 2.70 7.37
N GLY A 151 -3.68 1.74 6.53
CA GLY A 151 -2.89 0.58 6.97
C GLY A 151 -3.19 -0.79 6.32
N HIS A 152 -4.15 -0.87 5.38
CA HIS A 152 -4.77 -2.13 4.93
C HIS A 152 -3.85 -3.24 4.40
N PHE A 153 -2.65 -2.95 3.90
CA PHE A 153 -1.78 -4.02 3.38
C PHE A 153 -1.08 -4.82 4.49
N ASN A 154 -0.95 -4.26 5.70
CA ASN A 154 -0.52 -5.04 6.88
C ASN A 154 -1.55 -6.10 7.31
N GLN A 155 -2.78 -6.07 6.75
CA GLN A 155 -3.84 -7.06 7.01
C GLN A 155 -3.91 -8.17 5.95
N LEU A 156 -3.16 -8.03 4.85
CA LEU A 156 -3.00 -9.06 3.83
C LEU A 156 -1.72 -9.88 4.04
N SER A 157 -0.86 -9.44 4.95
CA SER A 157 0.26 -10.23 5.44
C SER A 157 -0.26 -11.26 6.45
N ILE A 158 0.10 -12.50 6.20
CA ILE A 158 -0.32 -13.66 6.97
C ILE A 158 0.68 -13.81 8.12
N ASN A 159 0.19 -14.06 9.33
CA ASN A 159 1.02 -14.41 10.49
C ASN A 159 1.80 -15.71 10.25
#